data_AF-A0A955BIX2-F1
#
_entry.id   AF-A0A955BIX2-F1
#
_cell.length_a   1.000
_cell.length_b   1.000
_cell.length_c   1.000
_cell.angle_alpha   90.00
_cell.angle_beta   90.00
_cell.angle_gamma   90.00
#
_symmetry.space_group_name_H-M   'P 1'
#
loop_
_entity.id
_entity.type
_entity.pdbx_description
1 polymer ?
#
loop_
_entity_poly.entity_id
_entity_poly.type
_entity_poly.pdbx_seq_one_letter_code
_entity_poly.pdbx_strand_id
1 'polypeptide(L)'
;MNAGSQILSLIEQQQDIDQFRKKHWEGSFLEYLDLVQQNPLVTRNSFQRVYDMIMSHGYETYEYARGEKRVHYHFFDDPFDAGRDAVFGLDETLEHLVNALKSAAKGYGIERRVLLLQ
;
A
#
# COMPACT_ATOMS: atom_id res chain seq x y z
N MET A 1 -26.26 35.75 -2.30
CA MET A 1 -25.64 34.53 -1.73
C MET A 1 -24.24 34.44 -2.31
N ASN A 2 -23.21 34.29 -1.48
CA ASN A 2 -21.80 34.40 -1.92
C ASN A 2 -21.33 33.12 -2.61
N ALA A 3 -20.59 33.22 -3.70
CA ALA A 3 -20.03 32.06 -4.41
C ALA A 3 -19.15 31.18 -3.50
N GLY A 4 -18.46 31.80 -2.52
CA GLY A 4 -17.66 31.08 -1.53
C GLY A 4 -18.47 30.15 -0.63
N SER A 5 -19.71 30.54 -0.25
CA SER A 5 -20.56 29.66 0.57
C SER A 5 -21.10 28.47 -0.21
N GLN A 6 -21.26 28.60 -1.53
CA GLN A 6 -21.67 27.48 -2.39
C GLN A 6 -20.54 26.46 -2.57
N ILE A 7 -19.28 26.92 -2.70
CA ILE A 7 -18.11 26.04 -2.79
C ILE A 7 -17.90 25.29 -1.48
N LEU A 8 -17.99 25.98 -0.34
CA LEU A 8 -17.93 25.36 1.00
C LEU A 8 -19.01 24.28 1.18
N SER A 9 -20.26 24.57 0.80
CA SER A 9 -21.34 23.58 0.89
C SER A 9 -21.14 22.36 -0.03
N LEU A 10 -20.47 22.54 -1.18
CA LEU A 10 -20.17 21.44 -2.10
C LEU A 10 -19.06 20.52 -1.56
N ILE A 11 -18.06 21.11 -0.90
CA ILE A 11 -16.95 20.40 -0.26
C ILE A 11 -17.46 19.63 0.98
N GLU A 12 -18.34 20.24 1.77
CA GLU A 12 -18.98 19.60 2.93
C GLU A 12 -19.87 18.42 2.51
N GLN A 13 -20.58 18.51 1.37
CA GLN A 13 -21.38 17.40 0.84
C GLN A 13 -20.55 16.22 0.31
N GLN A 14 -19.29 16.45 -0.08
CA GLN A 14 -18.39 15.38 -0.55
C GLN A 14 -17.58 14.73 0.57
N GLN A 15 -17.46 15.36 1.73
CA GLN A 15 -16.85 14.75 2.91
C GLN A 15 -17.92 14.03 3.73
N ASP A 16 -18.26 12.81 3.31
CA ASP A 16 -19.06 11.88 4.12
C ASP A 16 -18.20 11.37 5.29
N ILE A 17 -18.04 12.24 6.30
CA ILE A 17 -17.30 11.96 7.54
C ILE A 17 -17.89 10.72 8.23
N ASP A 18 -19.20 10.49 8.09
CA ASP A 18 -19.89 9.34 8.67
C ASP A 18 -19.60 8.04 7.92
N GLN A 19 -19.49 8.04 6.58
CA GLN A 19 -18.94 6.88 5.86
C GLN A 19 -17.47 6.62 6.15
N PHE A 20 -16.68 7.67 6.38
CA PHE A 20 -15.29 7.51 6.80
C PHE A 20 -15.21 6.88 8.20
N ARG A 21 -16.09 7.28 9.13
CA ARG A 21 -16.23 6.69 10.47
C ARG A 21 -16.74 5.25 10.43
N LYS A 22 -17.70 4.92 9.55
CA LYS A 22 -18.20 3.53 9.35
C LYS A 22 -17.13 2.50 8.97
N LYS A 23 -15.96 2.94 8.51
CA LYS A 23 -14.82 2.05 8.20
C LYS A 23 -13.90 1.77 9.40
N HIS A 24 -14.15 2.38 10.56
CA HIS A 24 -13.36 2.17 11.76
C HIS A 24 -14.12 1.22 12.70
N TRP A 25 -13.42 0.20 13.19
CA TRP A 25 -13.95 -0.67 14.23
C TRP A 25 -14.15 0.14 15.52
N GLU A 26 -15.29 -0.05 16.19
CA GLU A 26 -15.61 0.55 17.48
C GLU A 26 -15.84 -0.56 18.51
N GLY A 27 -15.25 -0.42 19.70
CA GLY A 27 -15.37 -1.40 20.77
C GLY A 27 -14.43 -1.07 21.94
N SER A 28 -14.54 -1.86 23.00
CA SER A 28 -13.67 -1.81 24.17
C SER A 28 -12.30 -2.41 23.88
N PHE A 29 -11.28 -2.03 24.66
CA PHE A 29 -9.95 -2.61 24.51
C PHE A 29 -9.92 -4.15 24.68
N LEU A 30 -10.82 -4.72 25.50
CA LEU A 30 -10.96 -6.17 25.65
C LEU A 30 -11.43 -6.83 24.35
N GLU A 31 -12.46 -6.28 23.71
CA GLU A 31 -12.95 -6.78 22.41
C GLU A 31 -11.87 -6.66 21.31
N TYR A 32 -11.03 -5.61 21.37
CA TYR A 32 -9.87 -5.51 20.49
C TYR A 32 -8.86 -6.65 20.72
N LEU A 33 -8.56 -6.98 21.98
CA LEU A 33 -7.65 -8.08 22.29
C LEU A 33 -8.20 -9.43 21.82
N ASP A 34 -9.50 -9.65 21.96
CA ASP A 34 -10.17 -10.84 21.41
C ASP A 34 -10.02 -10.92 19.88
N LEU A 35 -10.16 -9.80 19.17
CA LEU A 35 -9.92 -9.73 17.72
C LEU A 35 -8.47 -10.02 17.35
N VAL A 36 -7.51 -9.50 18.12
CA VAL A 36 -6.07 -9.78 17.92
C VAL A 36 -5.76 -11.25 18.16
N GLN A 37 -6.40 -11.88 19.16
CA GLN A 37 -6.26 -13.30 19.43
C GLN A 37 -6.84 -14.16 18.31
N GLN A 38 -8.00 -13.78 17.77
CA GLN A 38 -8.65 -14.48 16.66
C GLN A 38 -7.87 -14.32 15.35
N ASN A 39 -7.37 -13.11 15.08
CA ASN A 39 -6.62 -12.79 13.88
C ASN A 39 -5.47 -11.81 14.19
N PRO A 40 -4.25 -12.30 14.44
CA PRO A 40 -3.10 -11.44 14.71
C PRO A 40 -2.77 -10.45 13.59
N LEU A 41 -3.21 -10.71 12.36
CA LEU A 41 -2.95 -9.85 11.19
C LEU A 41 -3.56 -8.45 11.33
N VAL A 42 -4.55 -8.26 12.21
CA VAL A 42 -5.15 -6.94 12.47
C VAL A 42 -4.12 -5.93 12.99
N THR A 43 -3.08 -6.40 13.70
CA THR A 43 -2.03 -5.56 14.30
C THR A 43 -0.99 -5.05 13.29
N ARG A 44 -1.02 -5.54 12.05
CA ARG A 44 -0.01 -5.23 11.04
C ARG A 44 -0.11 -3.79 10.55
N ASN A 45 1.05 -3.15 10.44
CA ASN A 45 1.15 -1.78 9.93
C ASN A 45 0.91 -1.72 8.40
N SER A 46 0.75 -0.50 7.86
CA SER A 46 0.49 -0.28 6.44
C SER A 46 1.60 -0.84 5.54
N PHE A 47 2.88 -0.64 5.89
CA PHE A 47 4.01 -1.14 5.10
C PHE A 47 4.03 -2.67 5.01
N GLN A 48 3.74 -3.36 6.12
CA GLN A 48 3.62 -4.81 6.16
C GLN A 48 2.48 -5.31 5.26
N ARG A 49 1.33 -4.63 5.29
CA ARG A 49 0.18 -5.00 4.45
C ARG A 49 0.47 -4.80 2.95
N VAL A 50 1.08 -3.67 2.59
CA VAL A 50 1.40 -3.36 1.20
C VAL A 50 2.50 -4.28 0.67
N TYR A 51 3.55 -4.53 1.45
CA TYR A 51 4.60 -5.47 1.08
C TYR A 51 4.04 -6.87 0.85
N ASP A 52 3.24 -7.40 1.79
CA ASP A 52 2.63 -8.71 1.64
C ASP A 52 1.69 -8.80 0.43
N MET A 53 0.94 -7.74 0.13
CA MET A 53 0.06 -7.66 -1.04
C MET A 53 0.85 -7.74 -2.36
N ILE A 54 1.99 -7.06 -2.47
CA ILE A 54 2.85 -7.16 -3.65
C ILE A 54 3.39 -8.60 -3.76
N MET A 55 3.91 -9.13 -2.65
CA MET A 55 4.52 -10.45 -2.61
C MET A 55 3.52 -11.60 -2.85
N SER A 56 2.22 -11.41 -2.55
CA SER A 56 1.21 -12.47 -2.70
C SER A 56 0.99 -12.91 -4.13
N HIS A 57 1.39 -12.08 -5.11
CA HIS A 57 1.29 -12.38 -6.54
C HIS A 57 2.51 -13.12 -7.08
N GLY A 58 3.56 -13.28 -6.26
CA GLY A 58 4.82 -13.88 -6.67
C GLY A 58 5.74 -12.91 -7.40
N TYR A 59 6.93 -13.41 -7.73
CA TYR A 59 7.94 -12.69 -8.48
C TYR A 59 8.84 -13.70 -9.19
N GLU A 60 9.49 -13.25 -10.25
CA GLU A 60 10.51 -14.01 -10.96
C GLU A 60 11.86 -13.29 -10.92
N THR A 61 12.94 -14.05 -11.02
CA THR A 61 14.30 -13.50 -11.10
C THR A 61 14.91 -13.89 -12.43
N TYR A 62 15.36 -12.90 -13.19
CA TYR A 62 15.94 -13.09 -14.50
C TYR A 62 17.30 -12.39 -14.59
N GLU A 63 18.10 -12.77 -15.59
CA GLU A 63 19.37 -12.12 -15.89
C GLU A 63 19.13 -11.03 -16.94
N TYR A 64 19.32 -9.76 -16.56
CA TYR A 64 19.11 -8.61 -17.44
C TYR A 64 20.35 -8.36 -18.31
N ALA A 65 21.53 -8.40 -17.69
CA ALA A 65 22.83 -8.27 -18.34
C ALA A 65 23.81 -9.27 -17.71
N ARG A 66 24.99 -9.46 -18.31
CA ARG A 66 25.96 -10.47 -17.87
C ARG A 66 26.29 -10.33 -16.37
N GLY A 67 25.77 -11.26 -15.57
CA GLY A 67 25.94 -11.29 -14.12
C GLY A 67 25.01 -10.37 -13.31
N GLU A 68 24.14 -9.59 -13.97
CA GLU A 68 23.18 -8.70 -13.33
C GLU A 68 21.79 -9.33 -13.30
N LYS A 69 21.33 -9.68 -12.09
CA LYS A 69 19.99 -10.22 -11.86
C LYS A 69 19.02 -9.09 -11.54
N ARG A 70 17.80 -9.24 -12.03
CA ARG A 70 16.65 -8.38 -11.73
C ARG A 70 15.46 -9.23 -11.27
N VAL A 71 14.58 -8.60 -10.51
CA VAL A 71 13.37 -9.18 -9.94
C VAL A 71 12.17 -8.49 -10.55
N HIS A 72 11.34 -9.28 -11.21
CA HIS A 72 10.08 -8.83 -11.77
C HIS A 72 8.93 -9.28 -10.86
N TYR A 73 8.12 -8.35 -10.36
CA TYR A 73 7.02 -8.64 -9.44
C TYR A 73 5.68 -8.65 -10.17
N HIS A 74 5.01 -9.80 -10.20
CA HIS A 74 3.77 -10.00 -10.96
C HIS A 74 2.60 -9.11 -10.52
N PHE A 75 2.67 -8.55 -9.32
CA PHE A 75 1.69 -7.56 -8.87
C PHE A 75 1.61 -6.35 -9.83
N PHE A 76 2.74 -5.93 -10.41
CA PHE A 76 2.79 -4.78 -11.32
C PHE A 76 2.41 -5.13 -12.76
N ASP A 77 2.13 -6.40 -13.07
CA ASP A 77 1.56 -6.83 -14.34
C ASP A 77 0.04 -6.59 -14.42
N ASP A 78 -0.54 -6.00 -13.36
CA ASP A 78 -1.98 -5.78 -13.22
C ASP A 78 -2.80 -7.06 -13.49
N PRO A 79 -2.70 -8.07 -12.60
CA PRO A 79 -3.41 -9.33 -12.75
C PRO A 79 -4.93 -9.20 -12.58
N PHE A 80 -5.42 -8.02 -12.18
CA PHE A 80 -6.84 -7.78 -11.87
C PHE A 80 -7.59 -7.21 -13.07
N ASP A 81 -6.95 -6.32 -13.84
CA ASP A 81 -7.53 -5.66 -15.01
C ASP A 81 -6.86 -6.08 -16.33
N ALA A 82 -6.28 -7.29 -16.36
CA ALA A 82 -5.67 -7.91 -17.54
C ALA A 82 -4.56 -7.07 -18.18
N GLY A 83 -3.71 -6.46 -17.34
CA GLY A 83 -2.56 -5.68 -17.79
C GLY A 83 -2.88 -4.27 -18.26
N ARG A 84 -4.08 -3.74 -17.97
CA ARG A 84 -4.50 -2.39 -18.39
C ARG A 84 -3.59 -1.33 -17.77
N ASP A 85 -3.26 -1.49 -16.50
CA ASP A 85 -2.45 -0.55 -15.71
C ASP A 85 -1.06 -1.14 -15.38
N ALA A 86 -0.59 -2.10 -16.19
CA ALA A 86 0.69 -2.76 -15.98
C ALA A 86 1.89 -1.82 -16.15
N VAL A 87 2.91 -2.01 -15.30
CA VAL A 87 4.12 -1.20 -15.28
C VAL A 87 5.28 -1.99 -15.87
N PHE A 88 5.81 -1.52 -17.00
CA PHE A 88 6.89 -2.19 -17.73
C PHE A 88 8.19 -1.40 -17.72
N GLY A 89 9.33 -2.11 -17.71
CA GLY A 89 10.66 -1.53 -17.91
C GLY A 89 11.20 -0.74 -16.71
N LEU A 90 10.54 -0.81 -15.55
CA LEU A 90 10.94 -0.14 -14.31
C LEU A 90 11.36 -1.15 -13.22
N ASP A 91 11.81 -2.34 -13.59
CA ASP A 91 12.09 -3.43 -12.62
C ASP A 91 13.07 -3.00 -11.53
N GLU A 92 14.15 -2.29 -11.87
CA GLU A 92 15.11 -1.75 -10.91
C GLU A 92 14.46 -0.76 -9.92
N THR A 93 13.66 0.16 -10.45
CA THR A 93 12.95 1.16 -9.66
C THR A 93 11.91 0.52 -8.75
N LEU A 94 11.19 -0.49 -9.25
CA LEU A 94 10.22 -1.28 -8.50
C LEU A 94 10.91 -2.13 -7.43
N GLU A 95 12.08 -2.70 -7.70
CA GLU A 95 12.92 -3.37 -6.69
C GLU A 95 13.30 -2.43 -5.55
N HIS A 96 13.73 -1.20 -5.86
CA HIS A 96 14.04 -0.21 -4.83
C HIS A 96 12.82 0.15 -3.98
N LEU A 97 11.65 0.34 -4.61
CA LEU A 97 10.38 0.57 -3.92
C LEU A 97 10.03 -0.59 -2.98
N VAL A 98 10.05 -1.82 -3.48
CA VAL A 98 9.68 -3.01 -2.71
C VAL A 98 10.66 -3.25 -1.56
N ASN A 99 11.96 -2.99 -1.78
CA ASN A 99 12.98 -3.07 -0.72
C ASN A 99 12.79 -2.00 0.37
N ALA A 100 12.35 -0.80 0.00
CA ALA A 100 12.00 0.24 0.96
C ALA A 100 10.78 -0.16 1.80
N LEU A 101 9.73 -0.70 1.15
CA LEU A 101 8.55 -1.24 1.84
C LEU A 101 8.92 -2.39 2.79
N LYS A 102 9.78 -3.31 2.36
CA LYS A 102 10.29 -4.42 3.18
C LYS A 102 11.03 -3.93 4.42
N SER A 103 11.84 -2.89 4.28
CA SER A 103 12.61 -2.30 5.38
C SER A 103 11.71 -1.57 6.37
N ALA A 104 10.73 -0.81 5.88
CA ALA A 104 9.72 -0.14 6.70
C ALA A 104 8.81 -1.16 7.42
N ALA A 105 8.45 -2.26 6.76
CA ALA A 105 7.70 -3.36 7.35
C ALA A 105 8.42 -4.02 8.54
N LYS A 106 9.76 -3.95 8.56
CA LYS A 106 10.62 -4.44 9.65
C LYS A 106 10.98 -3.37 10.70
N GLY A 107 10.54 -2.13 10.52
CA GLY A 107 10.78 -1.03 11.48
C GLY A 107 12.20 -0.46 11.46
N TYR A 108 12.92 -0.54 10.34
CA TYR A 108 14.30 -0.05 10.22
C TYR A 108 14.43 1.48 9.96
N GLY A 109 13.38 2.27 10.17
CA GLY A 109 13.47 3.74 10.12
C GLY A 109 13.43 4.35 8.70
N ILE A 110 12.95 3.61 7.70
CA ILE A 110 12.73 4.12 6.33
C ILE A 110 11.39 4.87 6.19
N GLU A 111 10.46 4.69 7.15
CA GLU A 111 9.13 5.30 7.12
C GLU A 111 9.12 6.84 7.18
N ARG A 112 10.28 7.48 7.42
CA ARG A 112 10.44 8.94 7.45
C ARG A 112 11.24 9.51 6.26
N ARG A 113 11.58 8.70 5.26
CA ARG A 113 12.43 9.12 4.13
C ARG A 113 11.60 9.34 2.87
N VAL A 114 11.93 10.39 2.12
CA VAL A 114 11.40 10.59 0.76
C VAL A 114 12.14 9.63 -0.17
N LEU A 115 11.40 8.77 -0.87
CA LEU A 115 11.94 7.89 -1.90
C LEU A 115 11.85 8.60 -3.24
N LEU A 116 12.99 8.79 -3.88
CA LEU A 116 13.05 9.22 -5.27
C LEU A 116 13.25 7.97 -6.12
N LEU A 117 12.24 7.70 -6.94
CA LEU A 117 12.25 6.64 -7.93
C LEU A 117 12.69 7.29 -9.24
N GLN A 118 13.87 6.91 -9.74
CA GLN A 118 14.42 7.40 -11.02
C GLN A 118 14.17 6.38 -12.13
#